data_AF-A0A670ZEY7-F1
#
_entry.id   AF-A0A670ZEY7-F1
#
_cell.length_a   1.000
_cell.length_b   1.000
_cell.length_c   1.000
_cell.angle_alpha   90.00
_cell.angle_beta   90.00
_cell.angle_gamma   90.00
#
_symmetry.space_group_name_H-M   'P 1'
#
loop_
_entity.id
_entity.type
_entity.pdbx_description
1 polymer ?
#
loop_
_entity_poly.entity_id
_entity_poly.type
_entity_poly.pdbx_seq_one_letter_code
_entity_poly.pdbx_strand_id
1 'polypeptide(L)'
;MLSAAHDILSNQKVPEHNGTRPIPPSASPENTTTNTSRYDCNTISTGAVLLADILPTLFIKFSAPFCIHLFPYGLRVAICVTSAWGSFLLVAFSTNTTQSLLGVVLASISSGLGEITFLALTSFFNSAVVSAWSSGTGGAGLIGALSYLGLTQAGLTPQDTLLFMTIVPVIMLASYCFLLAPPPQAPRCGWGVCKPKSPRGPSVIQQPLLGDRLTVPQMIQKPQLTLQEKEQVAKGLLKYLIPLSVVYFAEYFINQGLFELLYFRNTTLNHPEQYRWYQMLYQAGVFISRSSASCIRIRKIWLLAILQCLNMVFLLFAVSYMFLPNIYVVFVLILYEGLLGGAGYVNTFHCVSEESKPEHREFAMGVACIADTLGISLSGAIAIPVHNYFCHLP
;
A
#
# COMPACT_ATOMS: atom_id res chain seq x y z
N MET A 1 2.24 6.98 7.16
CA MET A 1 0.91 7.59 7.36
C MET A 1 0.12 6.89 8.45
N LEU A 2 -0.29 5.63 8.30
CA LEU A 2 -1.10 4.91 9.31
C LEU A 2 -0.59 5.07 10.76
N SER A 3 0.69 4.82 11.05
CA SER A 3 1.27 5.00 12.38
C SER A 3 1.22 6.45 12.89
N ALA A 4 1.44 7.43 12.01
CA ALA A 4 1.41 8.84 12.38
C ALA A 4 -0.01 9.37 12.59
N ALA A 5 -0.97 8.89 11.79
CA ALA A 5 -2.39 9.16 12.00
C ALA A 5 -2.85 8.55 13.32
N HIS A 6 -2.41 7.33 13.67
CA HIS A 6 -2.66 6.71 14.97
C HIS A 6 -2.09 7.53 16.14
N ASP A 7 -0.80 7.90 16.09
CA ASP A 7 -0.13 8.72 17.11
C ASP A 7 -0.80 10.11 17.29
N ILE A 8 -1.29 10.73 16.22
CA ILE A 8 -1.99 12.01 16.29
C ILE A 8 -3.42 11.83 16.86
N LEU A 9 -4.11 10.76 16.49
CA LEU A 9 -5.45 10.43 16.97
C LEU A 9 -5.48 9.95 18.44
N SER A 10 -4.37 9.44 18.98
CA SER A 10 -4.23 9.17 20.41
C SER A 10 -3.94 10.46 21.19
N ASN A 11 -3.02 11.30 20.70
CA ASN A 11 -2.69 12.58 21.34
C ASN A 11 -3.86 13.57 21.37
N GLN A 12 -4.66 13.68 20.30
CA GLN A 12 -5.86 14.55 20.23
C GLN A 12 -6.96 14.20 21.24
N LYS A 13 -6.84 13.07 21.97
CA LYS A 13 -7.84 12.60 22.95
C LYS A 13 -7.42 12.78 24.39
N VAL A 14 -6.15 13.12 24.65
CA VAL A 14 -5.73 13.60 25.97
C VAL A 14 -6.14 15.07 26.06
N PRO A 15 -7.02 15.49 26.99
CA PRO A 15 -7.44 16.88 27.05
C PRO A 15 -6.25 17.78 27.39
N GLU A 16 -5.98 18.79 26.55
CA GLU A 16 -5.08 19.89 26.91
C GLU A 16 -5.66 20.68 28.08
N HIS A 17 -5.27 20.31 29.30
CA HIS A 17 -5.53 21.15 30.46
C HIS A 17 -4.52 22.30 30.48
N ASN A 18 -4.90 23.40 29.83
CA ASN A 18 -4.16 24.64 29.80
C ASN A 18 -3.83 25.16 31.21
N GLY A 19 -2.54 25.37 31.49
CA GLY A 19 -2.09 26.42 32.42
C GLY A 19 -1.57 26.01 33.81
N THR A 20 -0.24 26.09 33.92
CA THR A 20 0.52 26.60 35.09
C THR A 20 0.54 25.90 36.46
N ARG A 21 1.78 25.59 36.88
CA ARG A 21 2.36 25.38 38.23
C ARG A 21 2.40 23.95 38.83
N PRO A 22 3.50 23.57 39.52
CA PRO A 22 3.70 22.23 40.08
C PRO A 22 3.41 22.15 41.60
N ILE A 23 2.53 21.23 42.03
CA ILE A 23 2.26 20.88 43.44
C ILE A 23 2.05 19.33 43.53
N PRO A 24 2.39 18.65 44.66
CA PRO A 24 2.94 17.28 44.65
C PRO A 24 1.91 16.18 45.03
N PRO A 25 2.27 14.88 45.17
CA PRO A 25 1.31 13.78 45.08
C PRO A 25 0.65 13.41 46.42
N SER A 26 -0.68 13.33 46.42
CA SER A 26 -1.48 12.63 47.44
C SER A 26 -2.86 12.24 46.89
N ALA A 27 -3.36 11.06 47.28
CA ALA A 27 -4.67 10.47 46.93
C ALA A 27 -5.85 11.46 47.06
N SER A 28 -6.98 11.31 46.35
CA SER A 28 -7.86 10.12 46.30
C SER A 28 -8.87 10.19 45.12
N PRO A 29 -9.69 9.16 44.83
CA PRO A 29 -10.21 8.93 43.48
C PRO A 29 -11.58 9.57 43.18
N GLU A 30 -11.71 10.22 42.02
CA GLU A 30 -13.01 10.58 41.43
C GLU A 30 -13.24 9.87 40.09
N ASN A 31 -14.22 8.96 40.10
CA ASN A 31 -15.15 8.63 39.01
C ASN A 31 -14.66 8.72 37.55
N THR A 32 -13.52 8.10 37.24
CA THR A 32 -13.31 7.56 35.89
C THR A 32 -13.83 6.13 35.90
N THR A 33 -14.77 5.81 35.01
CA THR A 33 -15.18 4.42 34.75
C THR A 33 -13.94 3.62 34.35
N THR A 34 -13.43 2.81 35.27
CA THR A 34 -12.35 1.88 34.98
C THR A 34 -12.88 0.83 34.02
N ASN A 35 -12.63 1.03 32.72
CA ASN A 35 -12.61 -0.08 31.79
C ASN A 35 -11.46 -0.98 32.25
N THR A 36 -11.78 -1.98 33.06
CA THR A 36 -10.88 -3.05 33.47
C THR A 36 -10.69 -4.01 32.31
N SER A 37 -10.37 -3.49 31.11
CA SER A 37 -10.00 -4.31 29.98
C SER A 37 -8.57 -4.78 30.19
N ARG A 38 -8.36 -6.07 29.98
CA ARG A 38 -7.04 -6.71 29.99
C ARG A 38 -6.07 -6.10 28.96
N TYR A 39 -6.62 -5.49 27.92
CA TYR A 39 -5.93 -4.85 26.80
C TYR A 39 -5.99 -3.32 26.90
N ASP A 40 -4.91 -2.67 26.48
CA ASP A 40 -4.77 -1.21 26.39
C ASP A 40 -5.28 -0.73 25.02
N CYS A 41 -6.58 -0.47 24.92
CA CYS A 41 -7.29 -0.29 23.66
C CYS A 41 -7.49 1.18 23.25
N ASN A 42 -7.24 1.51 21.98
CA ASN A 42 -7.66 2.81 21.45
C ASN A 42 -9.16 2.85 21.14
N THR A 43 -9.77 4.02 21.35
CA THR A 43 -11.20 4.30 21.07
C THR A 43 -11.56 4.37 19.58
N ILE A 44 -10.56 4.41 18.69
CA ILE A 44 -10.73 4.19 17.25
C ILE A 44 -9.79 3.04 16.91
N SER A 45 -10.35 1.91 16.47
CA SER A 45 -9.57 0.77 16.00
C SER A 45 -8.68 1.16 14.83
N THR A 46 -7.42 0.71 14.86
CA THR A 46 -6.50 0.73 13.70
C THR A 46 -7.15 0.22 12.41
N GLY A 47 -8.03 -0.79 12.48
CA GLY A 47 -8.82 -1.28 11.36
C GLY A 47 -9.71 -0.23 10.67
N ALA A 48 -10.23 0.76 11.41
CA ALA A 48 -11.01 1.86 10.84
C ALA A 48 -10.13 2.87 10.09
N VAL A 49 -8.90 3.11 10.57
CA VAL A 49 -7.92 3.97 9.88
C VAL A 49 -7.41 3.27 8.61
N LEU A 50 -7.15 1.96 8.67
CA LEU A 50 -6.88 1.14 7.47
C LEU A 50 -8.04 1.22 6.47
N LEU A 51 -9.29 1.13 6.92
CA LEU A 51 -10.44 1.15 6.01
C LEU A 51 -10.56 2.49 5.27
N ALA A 52 -10.27 3.61 5.94
CA ALA A 52 -10.15 4.93 5.32
C ALA A 52 -8.97 5.03 4.32
N ASP A 53 -7.87 4.31 4.58
CA ASP A 53 -6.68 4.26 3.71
C ASP A 53 -6.83 3.31 2.51
N ILE A 54 -7.70 2.30 2.56
CA ILE A 54 -7.82 1.30 1.48
C ILE A 54 -9.04 1.48 0.57
N LEU A 55 -10.19 1.94 1.09
CA LEU A 55 -11.42 2.07 0.28
C LEU A 55 -11.29 3.04 -0.91
N PRO A 56 -10.64 4.22 -0.80
CA PRO A 56 -10.46 5.10 -1.96
C PRO A 56 -9.57 4.45 -3.03
N THR A 57 -8.50 3.77 -2.62
CA THR A 57 -7.63 2.97 -3.51
C THR A 57 -8.42 1.86 -4.21
N LEU A 58 -9.26 1.11 -3.49
CA LEU A 58 -10.10 0.05 -4.07
C LEU A 58 -11.05 0.62 -5.14
N PHE A 59 -11.71 1.74 -4.85
CA PHE A 59 -12.58 2.41 -5.80
C PHE A 59 -11.82 2.88 -7.05
N ILE A 60 -10.65 3.50 -6.88
CA ILE A 60 -9.78 3.91 -7.99
C ILE A 60 -9.33 2.70 -8.83
N LYS A 61 -8.89 1.62 -8.20
CA LYS A 61 -8.47 0.38 -8.90
C LYS A 61 -9.63 -0.26 -9.67
N PHE A 62 -10.85 -0.25 -9.13
CA PHE A 62 -12.03 -0.78 -9.81
C PHE A 62 -12.50 0.11 -10.99
N SER A 63 -12.43 1.44 -10.83
CA SER A 63 -12.82 2.40 -11.88
C SER A 63 -11.74 2.62 -12.95
N ALA A 64 -10.46 2.36 -12.64
CA ALA A 64 -9.35 2.62 -13.55
C ALA A 64 -9.47 1.94 -14.93
N PRO A 65 -9.82 0.64 -15.06
CA PRO A 65 -9.99 0.01 -16.38
C PRO A 65 -10.97 0.73 -17.32
N PHE A 66 -11.93 1.48 -16.77
CA PHE A 66 -12.91 2.25 -17.53
C PHE A 66 -12.46 3.68 -17.78
N CYS A 67 -11.95 4.37 -16.76
CA CYS A 67 -11.69 5.82 -16.82
C CYS A 67 -10.24 6.19 -17.17
N ILE A 68 -9.26 5.31 -16.91
CA ILE A 68 -7.84 5.73 -16.88
C ILE A 68 -7.30 6.14 -18.25
N HIS A 69 -7.83 5.54 -19.33
CA HIS A 69 -7.43 5.85 -20.71
C HIS A 69 -7.75 7.29 -21.14
N LEU A 70 -8.69 7.96 -20.46
CA LEU A 70 -9.08 9.35 -20.71
C LEU A 70 -8.05 10.36 -20.17
N PHE A 71 -7.27 9.97 -19.16
CA PHE A 71 -6.36 10.88 -18.46
C PHE A 71 -4.90 10.69 -18.92
N PRO A 72 -4.19 11.75 -19.35
CA PRO A 72 -2.78 11.65 -19.72
C PRO A 72 -1.89 11.43 -18.49
N TYR A 73 -0.79 10.69 -18.66
CA TYR A 73 0.14 10.33 -17.58
C TYR A 73 0.60 11.51 -16.70
N GLY A 74 0.95 12.64 -17.31
CA GLY A 74 1.38 13.83 -16.56
C GLY A 74 0.31 14.39 -15.62
N LEU A 75 -0.98 14.33 -15.99
CA LEU A 75 -2.07 14.75 -15.12
C LEU A 75 -2.28 13.75 -13.96
N ARG A 76 -2.17 12.45 -14.22
CA ARG A 76 -2.26 11.42 -13.16
C ARG A 76 -1.16 11.58 -12.12
N VAL A 77 0.08 11.82 -12.57
CA VAL A 77 1.22 12.06 -11.67
C VAL A 77 1.07 13.39 -10.93
N ALA A 78 0.59 14.46 -11.58
CA ALA A 78 0.31 15.72 -10.90
C ALA A 78 -0.72 15.55 -9.76
N ILE A 79 -1.85 14.87 -10.03
CA ILE A 79 -2.86 14.55 -9.00
C ILE A 79 -2.25 13.70 -7.87
N CYS A 80 -1.43 12.70 -8.21
CA CYS A 80 -0.75 11.85 -7.23
C CYS A 80 0.20 12.64 -6.31
N VAL A 81 1.01 13.55 -6.87
CA VAL A 81 1.91 14.42 -6.10
C VAL A 81 1.14 15.40 -5.21
N THR A 82 0.13 16.10 -5.76
CA THR A 82 -0.62 17.11 -4.98
C THR A 82 -1.47 16.49 -3.87
N SER A 83 -2.06 15.31 -4.10
CA SER A 83 -2.77 14.56 -3.06
C SER A 83 -1.83 14.03 -1.97
N ALA A 84 -0.65 13.51 -2.32
CA ALA A 84 0.36 13.11 -1.33
C ALA A 84 0.82 14.30 -0.47
N TRP A 85 1.17 15.42 -1.11
CA TRP A 85 1.67 16.61 -0.42
C TRP A 85 0.59 17.24 0.47
N GLY A 86 -0.64 17.35 -0.05
CA GLY A 86 -1.81 17.77 0.72
C GLY A 86 -2.10 16.84 1.90
N SER A 87 -1.94 15.52 1.74
CA SER A 87 -2.10 14.54 2.81
C SER A 87 -1.15 14.78 3.99
N PHE A 88 0.16 14.91 3.73
CA PHE A 88 1.15 15.19 4.78
C PHE A 88 0.84 16.47 5.55
N LEU A 89 0.52 17.56 4.84
CA LEU A 89 0.19 18.85 5.46
C LEU A 89 -1.11 18.77 6.28
N LEU A 90 -2.15 18.14 5.75
CA LEU A 90 -3.47 18.09 6.38
C LEU A 90 -3.46 17.21 7.64
N VAL A 91 -2.72 16.09 7.64
CA VAL A 91 -2.52 15.30 8.88
C VAL A 91 -1.67 16.06 9.90
N ALA A 92 -0.56 16.69 9.48
CA ALA A 92 0.35 17.41 10.38
C ALA A 92 -0.32 18.59 11.10
N PHE A 93 -1.20 19.34 10.41
CA PHE A 93 -1.96 20.46 10.98
C PHE A 93 -3.38 20.07 11.45
N SER A 94 -3.70 18.77 11.55
CA SER A 94 -5.04 18.36 11.98
C SER A 94 -5.29 18.70 13.45
N THR A 95 -6.42 19.36 13.72
CA THR A 95 -6.93 19.59 15.08
C THR A 95 -8.09 18.66 15.43
N ASN A 96 -8.68 18.02 14.42
CA ASN A 96 -9.85 17.15 14.56
C ASN A 96 -9.62 15.79 13.88
N THR A 97 -10.17 14.71 14.46
CA THR A 97 -10.21 13.35 13.89
C THR A 97 -10.61 13.33 12.41
N THR A 98 -11.64 14.08 12.04
CA THR A 98 -12.15 14.15 10.65
C THR A 98 -11.12 14.73 9.68
N GLN A 99 -10.29 15.68 10.11
CA GLN A 99 -9.20 16.21 9.29
C GLN A 99 -8.11 15.15 9.14
N SER A 100 -7.66 14.51 10.22
CA SER A 100 -6.67 13.42 10.15
C SER A 100 -7.12 12.31 9.17
N LEU A 101 -8.38 11.87 9.26
CA LEU A 101 -8.96 10.88 8.34
C LEU A 101 -9.07 11.38 6.89
N LEU A 102 -9.43 12.66 6.65
CA LEU A 102 -9.41 13.24 5.31
C LEU A 102 -8.00 13.26 4.72
N GLY A 103 -6.98 13.51 5.54
CA GLY A 103 -5.58 13.40 5.16
C GLY A 103 -5.21 11.97 4.76
N VAL A 104 -5.63 10.96 5.51
CA VAL A 104 -5.46 9.53 5.15
C VAL A 104 -6.14 9.21 3.81
N VAL A 105 -7.36 9.70 3.56
CA VAL A 105 -8.06 9.52 2.27
C VAL A 105 -7.26 10.14 1.10
N LEU A 106 -6.62 11.30 1.30
CA LEU A 106 -5.74 11.89 0.28
C LEU A 106 -4.47 11.06 0.02
N ALA A 107 -3.89 10.42 1.05
CA ALA A 107 -2.80 9.46 0.86
C ALA A 107 -3.25 8.24 0.06
N SER A 108 -4.44 7.71 0.34
CA SER A 108 -5.04 6.61 -0.43
C SER A 108 -5.22 6.96 -1.90
N ILE A 109 -5.79 8.14 -2.20
CA ILE A 109 -5.99 8.60 -3.58
C ILE A 109 -4.65 8.69 -4.33
N SER A 110 -3.60 9.21 -3.68
CA SER A 110 -2.25 9.26 -4.22
C SER A 110 -1.68 7.87 -4.48
N SER A 111 -1.75 6.98 -3.48
CA SER A 111 -1.24 5.61 -3.53
C SER A 111 -1.88 4.81 -4.66
N GLY A 112 -3.22 4.73 -4.69
CA GLY A 112 -3.96 3.99 -5.70
C GLY A 112 -3.77 4.51 -7.12
N LEU A 113 -3.76 5.84 -7.32
CA LEU A 113 -3.52 6.42 -8.65
C LEU A 113 -2.05 6.26 -9.07
N GLY A 114 -1.12 6.38 -8.13
CA GLY A 114 0.32 6.22 -8.32
C GLY A 114 0.67 4.78 -8.71
N GLU A 115 0.19 3.79 -7.97
CA GLU A 115 0.43 2.36 -8.22
C GLU A 115 0.05 2.00 -9.66
N ILE A 116 -1.19 2.28 -10.06
CA ILE A 116 -1.69 1.95 -11.40
C ILE A 116 -0.92 2.73 -12.48
N THR A 117 -0.60 4.00 -12.23
CA THR A 117 0.10 4.85 -13.22
C THR A 117 1.53 4.41 -13.44
N PHE A 118 2.30 4.16 -12.38
CA PHE A 118 3.68 3.72 -12.49
C PHE A 118 3.80 2.26 -12.92
N LEU A 119 2.92 1.37 -12.45
CA LEU A 119 2.88 -0.02 -12.92
C LEU A 119 2.55 -0.09 -14.42
N ALA A 120 1.59 0.69 -14.91
CA ALA A 120 1.31 0.79 -16.35
C ALA A 120 2.52 1.33 -17.14
N LEU A 121 3.25 2.31 -16.61
CA LEU A 121 4.47 2.83 -17.23
C LEU A 121 5.58 1.76 -17.34
N THR A 122 5.69 0.81 -16.40
CA THR A 122 6.69 -0.27 -16.51
C THR A 122 6.53 -1.13 -17.76
N SER A 123 5.32 -1.21 -18.34
CA SER A 123 5.05 -2.00 -19.55
C SER A 123 5.74 -1.49 -20.83
N PHE A 124 6.22 -0.25 -20.82
CA PHE A 124 7.01 0.33 -21.92
C PHE A 124 8.52 0.04 -21.81
N PHE A 125 8.96 -0.64 -20.74
CA PHE A 125 10.38 -0.92 -20.47
C PHE A 125 10.62 -2.43 -20.30
N ASN A 126 11.91 -2.81 -20.18
CA ASN A 126 12.33 -4.21 -20.01
C ASN A 126 11.72 -4.83 -18.74
N SER A 127 11.48 -6.15 -18.76
CA SER A 127 10.88 -6.91 -17.64
C SER A 127 11.55 -6.72 -16.27
N ALA A 128 12.85 -6.36 -16.24
CA ALA A 128 13.58 -6.02 -15.02
C ALA A 128 12.99 -4.81 -14.27
N VAL A 129 12.34 -3.87 -14.97
CA VAL A 129 11.74 -2.67 -14.37
C VAL A 129 10.54 -3.01 -13.50
N VAL A 130 9.78 -4.07 -13.79
CA VAL A 130 8.69 -4.56 -12.93
C VAL A 130 9.24 -5.05 -11.58
N SER A 131 10.36 -5.78 -11.61
CA SER A 131 11.06 -6.24 -10.40
C SER A 131 11.65 -5.06 -9.61
N ALA A 132 12.28 -4.09 -10.28
CA ALA A 132 12.81 -2.89 -9.65
C ALA A 132 11.70 -2.04 -9.00
N TRP A 133 10.54 -1.89 -9.65
CA TRP A 133 9.37 -1.22 -9.09
C TRP A 133 8.81 -1.95 -7.86
N SER A 134 8.71 -3.29 -7.92
CA SER A 134 8.24 -4.09 -6.78
C SER A 134 9.20 -4.07 -5.58
N SER A 135 10.52 -4.10 -5.83
CA SER A 135 11.52 -3.92 -4.77
C SER A 135 11.48 -2.48 -4.22
N GLY A 136 11.35 -1.47 -5.08
CA GLY A 136 11.26 -0.06 -4.69
C GLY A 136 10.04 0.26 -3.81
N THR A 137 8.88 -0.34 -4.07
CA THR A 137 7.70 -0.20 -3.19
C THR A 137 7.90 -0.84 -1.81
N GLY A 138 8.58 -2.00 -1.73
CA GLY A 138 8.99 -2.59 -0.45
C GLY A 138 10.02 -1.72 0.29
N GLY A 139 10.99 -1.18 -0.45
CA GLY A 139 12.01 -0.27 0.08
C GLY A 139 11.41 1.04 0.61
N ALA A 140 10.38 1.58 -0.05
CA ALA A 140 9.64 2.74 0.42
C ALA A 140 8.90 2.47 1.75
N GLY A 141 8.36 1.26 1.94
CA GLY A 141 7.79 0.83 3.21
C GLY A 141 8.83 0.79 4.34
N LEU A 142 9.98 0.16 4.09
CA LEU A 142 11.09 0.07 5.06
C LEU A 142 11.70 1.45 5.39
N ILE A 143 12.03 2.25 4.38
CA ILE A 143 12.59 3.60 4.56
C ILE A 143 11.56 4.53 5.23
N GLY A 144 10.28 4.44 4.85
CA GLY A 144 9.20 5.20 5.48
C GLY A 144 9.03 4.87 6.98
N ALA A 145 9.05 3.58 7.34
CA ALA A 145 8.99 3.15 8.73
C ALA A 145 10.24 3.57 9.53
N LEU A 146 11.44 3.33 8.97
CA LEU A 146 12.72 3.68 9.61
C LEU A 146 12.88 5.19 9.81
N SER A 147 12.50 6.00 8.82
CA SER A 147 12.62 7.45 8.90
C SER A 147 11.59 8.05 9.86
N TYR A 148 10.35 7.53 9.93
CA TYR A 148 9.39 7.92 10.95
C TYR A 148 9.85 7.53 12.36
N LEU A 149 10.32 6.29 12.55
CA LEU A 149 10.83 5.80 13.83
C LEU A 149 12.09 6.58 14.27
N GLY A 150 13.04 6.80 13.37
CA GLY A 150 14.31 7.48 13.66
C GLY A 150 14.11 8.95 14.03
N LEU A 151 13.25 9.68 13.31
CA LEU A 151 12.94 11.08 13.63
C LEU A 151 12.18 11.20 14.96
N THR A 152 11.20 10.32 15.21
CA THR A 152 10.47 10.32 16.50
C THR A 152 11.33 9.85 17.68
N GLN A 153 12.33 8.97 17.48
CA GLN A 153 13.34 8.63 18.49
C GLN A 153 14.38 9.73 18.71
N ALA A 154 14.67 10.55 17.68
CA ALA A 154 15.49 11.76 17.81
C ALA A 154 14.78 12.92 18.53
N GLY A 155 13.54 12.71 19.00
CA GLY A 155 12.78 13.67 19.78
C GLY A 155 11.89 14.64 18.97
N LEU A 156 11.77 14.44 17.65
CA LEU A 156 10.80 15.22 16.86
C LEU A 156 9.38 14.76 17.17
N THR A 157 8.43 15.71 17.16
CA THR A 157 7.01 15.37 17.28
C THR A 157 6.54 14.61 16.02
N PRO A 158 5.42 13.85 16.10
CA PRO A 158 4.77 13.28 14.91
C PRO A 158 4.44 14.33 13.85
N GLN A 159 4.10 15.56 14.26
CA GLN A 159 3.78 16.67 13.37
C GLN A 159 5.01 17.14 12.58
N ASP A 160 6.11 17.46 13.27
CA ASP A 160 7.38 17.86 12.65
C ASP A 160 7.93 16.76 11.74
N THR A 161 7.77 15.50 12.15
CA THR A 161 8.17 14.34 11.36
C THR A 161 7.38 14.27 10.06
N LEU A 162 6.05 14.47 10.08
CA LEU A 162 5.22 14.52 8.86
C LEU A 162 5.56 15.72 7.97
N LEU A 163 5.86 16.88 8.55
CA LEU A 163 6.31 18.05 7.80
C LEU A 163 7.64 17.77 7.09
N PHE A 164 8.59 17.10 7.73
CA PHE A 164 9.84 16.66 7.08
C PHE A 164 9.59 15.68 5.93
N MET A 165 8.64 14.74 6.07
CA MET A 165 8.27 13.79 5.01
C MET A 165 7.64 14.44 3.76
N THR A 166 7.22 15.71 3.81
CA THR A 166 6.73 16.44 2.63
C THR A 166 7.76 16.54 1.50
N ILE A 167 9.05 16.29 1.78
CA ILE A 167 10.11 16.16 0.78
C ILE A 167 9.89 14.97 -0.17
N VAL A 168 9.21 13.90 0.27
CA VAL A 168 9.04 12.67 -0.53
C VAL A 168 8.18 12.89 -1.78
N PRO A 169 7.00 13.56 -1.72
CA PRO A 169 6.26 13.99 -2.91
C PRO A 169 7.08 14.88 -3.86
N VAL A 170 7.96 15.73 -3.35
CA VAL A 170 8.84 16.60 -4.17
C VAL A 170 9.89 15.78 -4.90
N ILE A 171 10.52 14.80 -4.22
CA ILE A 171 11.46 13.85 -4.82
C ILE A 171 10.75 12.99 -5.88
N MET A 172 9.50 12.57 -5.64
CA MET A 172 8.69 11.82 -6.61
C MET A 172 8.43 12.64 -7.88
N LEU A 173 8.06 13.93 -7.74
CA LEU A 173 7.87 14.83 -8.88
C LEU A 173 9.18 15.05 -9.65
N ALA A 174 10.28 15.34 -8.94
CA ALA A 174 11.60 15.54 -9.55
C ALA A 174 12.07 14.28 -10.31
N SER A 175 11.85 13.09 -9.73
CA SER A 175 12.16 11.81 -10.38
C SER A 175 11.34 11.62 -11.66
N TYR A 176 10.05 11.94 -11.66
CA TYR A 176 9.22 11.86 -12.86
C TYR A 176 9.62 12.87 -13.94
N CYS A 177 9.99 14.10 -13.55
CA CYS A 177 10.32 15.17 -14.50
C CYS A 177 11.75 15.10 -15.06
N PHE A 178 12.72 14.65 -14.28
CA PHE A 178 14.15 14.72 -14.64
C PHE A 178 14.84 13.36 -14.78
N LEU A 179 14.40 12.33 -14.05
CA LEU A 179 15.05 11.01 -14.05
C LEU A 179 14.39 10.02 -15.02
N LEU A 180 13.06 10.08 -15.17
CA LEU A 180 12.32 9.14 -16.01
C LEU A 180 12.50 9.46 -17.50
N ALA A 181 13.17 8.57 -18.23
CA ALA A 181 13.33 8.68 -19.67
C ALA A 181 11.95 8.69 -20.37
N PRO A 182 11.70 9.61 -21.35
CA PRO A 182 10.44 9.63 -22.09
C PRO A 182 10.22 8.29 -22.82
N PRO A 183 9.04 7.64 -22.71
CA PRO A 183 8.79 6.41 -23.44
C PRO A 183 8.84 6.69 -24.96
N PRO A 184 9.54 5.88 -25.77
CA PRO A 184 9.74 6.14 -27.20
C PRO A 184 8.46 6.26 -28.05
N GLN A 185 7.33 5.81 -27.51
CA GLN A 185 6.02 5.77 -28.18
C GLN A 185 4.91 6.53 -27.44
N ALA A 186 5.19 7.14 -26.28
CA ALA A 186 4.19 7.93 -25.56
C ALA A 186 4.06 9.34 -26.17
N PRO A 187 2.85 9.83 -26.48
CA PRO A 187 2.68 11.22 -26.90
C PRO A 187 3.16 12.16 -25.78
N ARG A 188 4.07 13.08 -26.14
CA ARG A 188 4.54 14.16 -25.25
C ARG A 188 3.38 15.08 -24.86
N CYS A 189 2.68 14.77 -23.78
CA CYS A 189 1.88 15.75 -23.06
C CYS A 189 2.79 16.64 -22.20
N GLY A 190 3.49 17.56 -22.86
CA GLY A 190 3.76 18.85 -22.24
C GLY A 190 2.45 19.61 -22.03
N TRP A 191 2.46 20.69 -21.24
CA TRP A 191 1.29 21.54 -20.99
C TRP A 191 0.92 22.38 -22.23
N GLY A 192 0.43 21.72 -23.28
CA GLY A 192 0.10 22.34 -24.57
C GLY A 192 -0.67 21.38 -25.48
N VAL A 193 -1.62 21.94 -26.21
CA VAL A 193 -2.58 21.21 -27.06
C VAL A 193 -1.89 20.22 -28.01
N CYS A 194 -2.30 18.95 -27.96
CA CYS A 194 -1.93 17.94 -28.95
C CYS A 194 -2.42 18.35 -30.34
N LYS A 195 -1.52 18.91 -31.18
CA LYS A 195 -1.76 18.93 -32.63
C LYS A 195 -1.44 17.53 -33.18
N PRO A 196 -2.42 16.78 -33.73
CA PRO A 196 -2.09 15.59 -34.49
C PRO A 196 -1.22 16.00 -35.68
N LYS A 197 -0.10 15.30 -35.90
CA LYS A 197 0.60 15.37 -37.18
C LYS A 197 -0.29 14.72 -38.24
N SER A 198 -1.10 15.55 -38.90
CA SER A 198 -1.78 15.14 -40.14
C SER A 198 -0.73 14.62 -41.13
N PRO A 199 -0.93 13.44 -41.74
CA PRO A 199 -0.08 12.97 -42.82
C PRO A 199 -0.28 13.90 -44.02
N ARG A 200 0.74 14.71 -44.35
CA ARG A 200 0.73 15.49 -45.59
C ARG A 200 0.80 14.56 -46.79
N GLY A 201 -0.29 14.55 -47.56
CA GLY A 201 -0.27 14.34 -49.00
C GLY A 201 -1.32 15.26 -49.65
N PRO A 202 -1.35 15.38 -50.99
CA PRO A 202 -0.44 14.78 -51.97
C PRO A 202 0.23 15.81 -52.90
N SER A 203 1.34 15.43 -53.54
CA SER A 203 1.74 16.00 -54.84
C SER A 203 2.51 14.96 -55.67
N VAL A 204 1.95 14.71 -56.85
CA VAL A 204 2.20 13.67 -57.86
C VAL A 204 3.63 13.66 -58.44
N ILE A 205 3.96 12.53 -59.11
CA ILE A 205 5.13 12.23 -59.99
C ILE A 205 6.30 11.57 -59.21
N GLN A 206 6.79 10.35 -59.50
CA GLN A 206 6.42 9.34 -60.53
C GLN A 206 6.71 7.88 -60.06
N GLN A 207 6.42 6.88 -60.90
CA GLN A 207 6.89 5.48 -60.77
C GLN A 207 8.03 5.18 -61.76
N PRO A 208 8.82 4.12 -61.50
CA PRO A 208 8.76 2.97 -62.40
C PRO A 208 8.55 1.61 -61.68
N LEU A 209 8.14 0.61 -62.46
CA LEU A 209 7.81 -0.75 -62.01
C LEU A 209 9.07 -1.61 -61.80
N LEU A 210 9.16 -2.30 -60.66
CA LEU A 210 9.20 -3.78 -60.58
C LEU A 210 9.04 -4.20 -59.10
N GLY A 211 8.45 -5.37 -58.86
CA GLY A 211 7.92 -5.70 -57.54
C GLY A 211 8.90 -6.40 -56.60
N ASP A 212 8.66 -6.22 -55.29
CA ASP A 212 8.71 -7.34 -54.35
C ASP A 212 7.66 -7.16 -53.24
N ARG A 213 7.13 -8.25 -52.68
CA ARG A 213 6.07 -8.22 -51.65
C ARG A 213 6.65 -8.05 -50.26
N LEU A 214 7.05 -6.82 -49.91
CA LEU A 214 7.40 -6.48 -48.53
C LEU A 214 6.17 -6.01 -47.74
N THR A 215 5.69 -6.90 -46.88
CA THR A 215 4.57 -6.69 -45.95
C THR A 215 4.86 -5.51 -45.03
N VAL A 216 4.05 -4.45 -45.10
CA VAL A 216 4.09 -3.35 -44.13
C VAL A 216 3.74 -3.92 -42.74
N PRO A 217 4.59 -3.73 -41.71
CA PRO A 217 4.22 -4.11 -40.35
C PRO A 217 3.01 -3.31 -39.92
N GLN A 218 1.87 -3.97 -39.77
CA GLN A 218 0.65 -3.33 -39.26
C GLN A 218 0.94 -2.78 -37.86
N MET A 219 0.49 -1.55 -37.59
CA MET A 219 0.44 -1.05 -36.22
C MET A 219 -0.48 -1.98 -35.42
N ILE A 220 0.08 -2.65 -34.40
CA ILE A 220 -0.68 -3.51 -33.51
C ILE A 220 -1.60 -2.61 -32.68
N GLN A 221 -2.83 -2.40 -33.15
CA GLN A 221 -3.94 -2.02 -32.30
C GLN A 221 -4.10 -3.15 -31.27
N LYS A 222 -3.78 -2.88 -29.99
CA LYS A 222 -4.16 -3.78 -28.89
C LYS A 222 -5.67 -4.04 -29.00
N PRO A 223 -6.13 -5.29 -29.21
CA PRO A 223 -7.56 -5.58 -29.26
C PRO A 223 -8.20 -5.20 -27.92
N GLN A 224 -9.30 -4.45 -27.95
CA GLN A 224 -10.08 -4.25 -26.73
C GLN A 224 -10.78 -5.57 -26.39
N LEU A 225 -10.31 -6.27 -25.35
CA LEU A 225 -10.90 -7.55 -24.93
C LEU A 225 -12.41 -7.41 -24.70
N THR A 226 -13.15 -8.35 -25.27
CA THR A 226 -14.59 -8.52 -25.06
C THR A 226 -14.86 -8.87 -23.59
N LEU A 227 -16.02 -8.48 -23.06
CA LEU A 227 -16.36 -8.66 -21.64
C LEU A 227 -16.35 -10.16 -21.23
N GLN A 228 -16.76 -11.04 -22.16
CA GLN A 228 -16.72 -12.49 -21.99
C GLN A 228 -15.29 -13.08 -21.96
N GLU A 229 -14.37 -12.52 -22.74
CA GLU A 229 -12.94 -12.92 -22.73
C GLU A 229 -12.26 -12.47 -21.43
N LYS A 230 -12.58 -11.26 -20.94
CA LYS A 230 -12.14 -10.77 -19.63
C LYS A 230 -12.57 -11.70 -18.50
N GLU A 231 -13.82 -12.17 -18.53
CA GLU A 231 -14.34 -13.11 -17.53
C GLU A 231 -13.62 -14.48 -17.58
N GLN A 232 -13.35 -15.01 -18.77
CA GLN A 232 -12.61 -16.25 -18.94
C GLN A 232 -11.16 -16.13 -18.43
N VAL A 233 -10.48 -15.02 -18.73
CA VAL A 233 -9.13 -14.73 -18.20
C VAL A 233 -9.16 -14.63 -16.67
N ALA A 234 -10.11 -13.90 -16.10
CA ALA A 234 -10.26 -13.79 -14.64
C ALA A 234 -10.51 -15.15 -13.97
N LYS A 235 -11.39 -16.00 -14.56
CA LYS A 235 -11.65 -17.37 -14.10
C LYS A 235 -10.41 -18.26 -14.14
N GLY A 236 -9.61 -18.19 -15.21
CA GLY A 236 -8.35 -18.95 -15.33
C GLY A 236 -7.28 -18.54 -14.30
N LEU A 237 -7.24 -17.25 -13.94
CA LEU A 237 -6.29 -16.69 -12.96
C LEU A 237 -6.74 -16.86 -11.51
N LEU A 238 -8.01 -17.24 -11.26
CA LEU A 238 -8.60 -17.31 -9.92
C LEU A 238 -7.81 -18.23 -8.94
N LYS A 239 -7.13 -19.25 -9.48
CA LYS A 239 -6.18 -20.12 -8.76
C LYS A 239 -4.99 -19.40 -8.10
N TYR A 240 -4.68 -18.18 -8.54
CA TYR A 240 -3.67 -17.30 -7.95
C TYR A 240 -4.30 -16.12 -7.20
N LEU A 241 -5.39 -15.57 -7.72
CA LEU A 241 -6.10 -14.44 -7.12
C LEU A 241 -6.63 -14.78 -5.72
N ILE A 242 -7.28 -15.95 -5.53
CA ILE A 242 -7.81 -16.35 -4.22
C ILE A 242 -6.68 -16.51 -3.17
N PRO A 243 -5.59 -17.28 -3.42
CA PRO A 243 -4.45 -17.31 -2.52
C PRO A 243 -3.87 -15.93 -2.20
N LEU A 244 -3.76 -15.03 -3.19
CA LEU A 244 -3.26 -13.66 -2.97
C LEU A 244 -4.18 -12.87 -2.01
N SER A 245 -5.50 -12.86 -2.26
CA SER A 245 -6.47 -12.23 -1.37
C SER A 245 -6.43 -12.79 0.05
N VAL A 246 -6.22 -14.11 0.20
CA VAL A 246 -6.13 -14.77 1.51
C VAL A 246 -4.84 -14.41 2.26
N VAL A 247 -3.68 -14.36 1.57
CA VAL A 247 -2.42 -13.87 2.16
C VAL A 247 -2.61 -12.44 2.66
N TYR A 248 -3.07 -11.53 1.79
CA TYR A 248 -3.24 -10.12 2.12
C TYR A 248 -4.30 -9.87 3.21
N PHE A 249 -5.36 -10.68 3.25
CA PHE A 249 -6.34 -10.65 4.33
C PHE A 249 -5.67 -11.00 5.67
N ALA A 250 -4.97 -12.14 5.75
CA ALA A 250 -4.37 -12.60 6.99
C ALA A 250 -3.23 -11.69 7.47
N GLU A 251 -2.39 -11.21 6.55
CA GLU A 251 -1.32 -10.21 6.77
C GLU A 251 -1.86 -8.91 7.39
N TYR A 252 -2.86 -8.30 6.76
CA TYR A 252 -3.40 -7.03 7.27
C TYR A 252 -4.23 -7.23 8.55
N PHE A 253 -4.78 -8.42 8.79
CA PHE A 253 -5.54 -8.71 10.00
C PHE A 253 -4.61 -8.86 11.21
N ILE A 254 -3.44 -9.48 11.01
CA ILE A 254 -2.37 -9.46 12.01
C ILE A 254 -1.92 -8.01 12.28
N ASN A 255 -1.54 -7.28 11.23
CA ASN A 255 -1.00 -5.92 11.33
C ASN A 255 -1.93 -4.89 11.97
N GLN A 256 -3.24 -4.92 11.66
CA GLN A 256 -4.22 -3.90 12.06
C GLN A 256 -5.31 -4.41 13.02
N GLY A 257 -5.29 -5.70 13.36
CA GLY A 257 -6.22 -6.31 14.32
C GLY A 257 -5.54 -6.93 15.54
N LEU A 258 -4.28 -7.36 15.43
CA LEU A 258 -3.58 -8.06 16.53
C LEU A 258 -2.40 -7.28 17.11
N PHE A 259 -1.62 -6.55 16.31
CA PHE A 259 -0.43 -5.82 16.80
C PHE A 259 -0.73 -4.72 17.83
N GLU A 260 -1.89 -4.05 17.73
CA GLU A 260 -2.31 -3.05 18.72
C GLU A 260 -2.60 -3.70 20.09
N LEU A 261 -3.04 -4.97 20.11
CA LEU A 261 -3.39 -5.70 21.32
C LEU A 261 -2.18 -6.42 21.96
N LEU A 262 -1.04 -6.48 21.26
CA LEU A 262 0.10 -7.35 21.56
C LEU A 262 1.21 -6.60 22.32
N TYR A 263 0.94 -6.24 23.57
CA TYR A 263 1.82 -5.41 24.40
C TYR A 263 2.60 -6.20 25.48
N PHE A 264 3.92 -6.00 25.56
CA PHE A 264 4.80 -6.62 26.55
C PHE A 264 5.29 -5.61 27.59
N ARG A 265 4.74 -5.67 28.82
CA ARG A 265 5.13 -4.81 29.95
C ARG A 265 6.57 -5.03 30.45
N ASN A 266 7.13 -6.23 30.25
CA ASN A 266 8.46 -6.61 30.76
C ASN A 266 9.60 -6.27 29.79
N THR A 267 9.57 -5.09 29.15
CA THR A 267 10.60 -4.67 28.19
C THR A 267 10.99 -3.21 28.41
N THR A 268 12.13 -2.80 27.85
CA THR A 268 12.60 -1.40 27.88
C THR A 268 11.90 -0.50 26.85
N LEU A 269 10.91 -1.01 26.12
CA LEU A 269 10.22 -0.30 25.04
C LEU A 269 8.80 0.07 25.48
N ASN A 270 8.42 1.33 25.30
CA ASN A 270 7.07 1.82 25.55
C ASN A 270 6.06 1.23 24.53
N HIS A 271 4.76 1.22 24.86
CA HIS A 271 3.71 0.68 23.97
C HIS A 271 3.78 1.26 22.53
N PRO A 272 3.90 2.59 22.29
CA PRO A 272 4.04 3.14 20.94
C PRO A 272 5.39 2.83 20.26
N GLU A 273 6.43 2.46 21.01
CA GLU A 273 7.72 2.02 20.45
C GLU A 273 7.66 0.58 19.99
N GLN A 274 6.99 -0.30 20.74
CA GLN A 274 6.76 -1.70 20.35
C GLN A 274 6.00 -1.77 19.02
N TYR A 275 4.90 -1.01 18.89
CA TYR A 275 4.13 -0.94 17.64
C TYR A 275 4.94 -0.41 16.44
N ARG A 276 5.79 0.62 16.64
CA ARG A 276 6.69 1.11 15.58
C ARG A 276 7.75 0.07 15.18
N TRP A 277 8.28 -0.70 16.13
CA TRP A 277 9.20 -1.82 15.85
C TRP A 277 8.52 -2.97 15.11
N TYR A 278 7.28 -3.32 15.48
CA TYR A 278 6.48 -4.32 14.75
C TYR A 278 6.31 -3.91 13.28
N GLN A 279 5.89 -2.66 13.02
CA GLN A 279 5.76 -2.12 11.67
C GLN A 279 7.10 -2.11 10.90
N MET A 280 8.22 -1.77 11.54
CA MET A 280 9.55 -1.81 10.92
C MET A 280 9.96 -3.23 10.51
N LEU A 281 9.80 -4.22 11.39
CA LEU A 281 10.19 -5.61 11.14
C LEU A 281 9.33 -6.28 10.06
N TYR A 282 8.03 -5.98 10.06
CA TYR A 282 7.11 -6.39 9.01
C TYR A 282 7.59 -5.86 7.65
N GLN A 283 7.85 -4.56 7.54
CA GLN A 283 8.34 -3.94 6.30
C GLN A 283 9.71 -4.48 5.87
N ALA A 284 10.59 -4.83 6.82
CA ALA A 284 11.87 -5.49 6.51
C ALA A 284 11.65 -6.87 5.87
N GLY A 285 10.71 -7.67 6.40
CA GLY A 285 10.33 -8.96 5.81
C GLY A 285 9.74 -8.82 4.40
N VAL A 286 8.86 -7.82 4.20
CA VAL A 286 8.29 -7.51 2.88
C VAL A 286 9.38 -7.08 1.89
N PHE A 287 10.34 -6.24 2.32
CA PHE A 287 11.44 -5.79 1.46
C PHE A 287 12.39 -6.94 1.06
N ILE A 288 12.78 -7.79 2.01
CA ILE A 288 13.64 -8.95 1.76
C ILE A 288 12.95 -9.91 0.77
N SER A 289 11.70 -10.27 1.02
CA SER A 289 10.98 -11.22 0.17
C SER A 289 10.72 -10.66 -1.24
N ARG A 290 10.29 -9.39 -1.38
CA ARG A 290 10.10 -8.75 -2.69
C ARG A 290 11.41 -8.66 -3.49
N SER A 291 12.52 -8.36 -2.83
CA SER A 291 13.84 -8.29 -3.47
C SER A 291 14.42 -9.68 -3.81
N SER A 292 14.04 -10.73 -3.07
CA SER A 292 14.51 -12.10 -3.32
C SER A 292 13.90 -12.78 -4.56
N ALA A 293 12.86 -12.19 -5.17
CA ALA A 293 12.06 -12.82 -6.23
C ALA A 293 12.84 -13.17 -7.52
N SER A 294 13.95 -12.47 -7.81
CA SER A 294 14.84 -12.81 -8.92
C SER A 294 15.62 -14.11 -8.66
N CYS A 295 15.84 -14.46 -7.38
CA CYS A 295 16.64 -15.60 -6.94
C CYS A 295 15.80 -16.80 -6.52
N ILE A 296 14.67 -16.59 -5.84
CA ILE A 296 13.82 -17.65 -5.28
C ILE A 296 12.42 -17.55 -5.90
N ARG A 297 11.97 -18.61 -6.57
CA ARG A 297 10.65 -18.69 -7.23
C ARG A 297 9.77 -19.76 -6.60
N ILE A 298 8.58 -19.37 -6.15
CA ILE A 298 7.60 -20.22 -5.47
C ILE A 298 6.32 -20.28 -6.33
N ARG A 299 6.19 -21.31 -7.17
CA ARG A 299 4.98 -21.52 -8.00
C ARG A 299 3.73 -21.92 -7.21
N LYS A 300 3.87 -22.42 -5.98
CA LYS A 300 2.76 -22.91 -5.14
C LYS A 300 2.29 -21.84 -4.16
N ILE A 301 1.69 -20.75 -4.67
CA ILE A 301 1.23 -19.60 -3.85
C ILE A 301 0.21 -20.01 -2.77
N TRP A 302 -0.62 -21.03 -3.01
CA TRP A 302 -1.55 -21.56 -2.01
C TRP A 302 -0.85 -22.07 -0.72
N LEU A 303 0.40 -22.53 -0.82
CA LEU A 303 1.19 -22.91 0.37
C LEU A 303 1.48 -21.68 1.24
N LEU A 304 1.79 -20.52 0.63
CA LEU A 304 2.01 -19.26 1.35
C LEU A 304 0.73 -18.79 2.03
N ALA A 305 -0.43 -18.94 1.37
CA ALA A 305 -1.74 -18.65 1.95
C ALA A 305 -2.03 -19.51 3.19
N ILE A 306 -1.75 -20.82 3.15
CA ILE A 306 -1.90 -21.69 4.33
C ILE A 306 -0.96 -21.24 5.46
N LEU A 307 0.32 -21.02 5.16
CA LEU A 307 1.31 -20.62 6.17
C LEU A 307 0.93 -19.28 6.82
N GLN A 308 0.41 -18.32 6.04
CA GLN A 308 -0.05 -17.04 6.56
C GLN A 308 -1.30 -17.17 7.43
N CYS A 309 -2.27 -18.00 7.03
CA CYS A 309 -3.43 -18.33 7.87
C CYS A 309 -3.04 -19.04 9.18
N LEU A 310 -2.06 -19.94 9.15
CA LEU A 310 -1.53 -20.59 10.35
C LEU A 310 -0.85 -19.58 11.28
N ASN A 311 -0.08 -18.65 10.74
CA ASN A 311 0.54 -17.56 11.51
C ASN A 311 -0.51 -16.63 12.13
N MET A 312 -1.55 -16.27 11.37
CA MET A 312 -2.69 -15.47 11.84
C MET A 312 -3.43 -16.15 12.99
N VAL A 313 -3.76 -17.44 12.85
CA VAL A 313 -4.41 -18.21 13.92
C VAL A 313 -3.50 -18.30 15.14
N PHE A 314 -2.21 -18.61 14.96
CA PHE A 314 -1.25 -18.66 16.06
C PHE A 314 -1.17 -17.34 16.83
N LEU A 315 -1.07 -16.20 16.13
CA LEU A 315 -1.02 -14.88 16.75
C LEU A 315 -2.36 -14.48 17.40
N LEU A 316 -3.50 -14.87 16.83
CA LEU A 316 -4.81 -14.66 17.46
C LEU A 316 -4.94 -15.44 18.78
N PHE A 317 -4.48 -16.69 18.82
CA PHE A 317 -4.38 -17.46 20.06
C PHE A 317 -3.38 -16.83 21.04
N ALA A 318 -2.24 -16.34 20.54
CA ALA A 318 -1.22 -15.68 21.36
C ALA A 318 -1.72 -14.41 22.05
N VAL A 319 -2.49 -13.56 21.35
CA VAL A 319 -3.18 -12.41 21.94
C VAL A 319 -4.21 -12.90 22.96
N SER A 320 -5.12 -13.79 22.56
CA SER A 320 -6.27 -14.23 23.38
C SER A 320 -5.87 -14.84 24.73
N TYR A 321 -4.79 -15.63 24.76
CA TYR A 321 -4.34 -16.36 25.94
C TYR A 321 -3.08 -15.76 26.59
N MET A 322 -2.45 -14.76 25.98
CA MET A 322 -1.19 -14.13 26.42
C MET A 322 -0.09 -15.12 26.85
N PHE A 323 0.08 -16.22 26.11
CA PHE A 323 1.08 -17.25 26.44
C PHE A 323 2.49 -16.94 25.94
N LEU A 324 2.68 -15.89 25.12
CA LEU A 324 4.00 -15.58 24.57
C LEU A 324 4.94 -15.03 25.66
N PRO A 325 6.12 -15.65 25.88
CA PRO A 325 6.97 -15.29 27.01
C PRO A 325 7.88 -14.08 26.75
N ASN A 326 8.09 -13.68 25.48
CA ASN A 326 9.11 -12.70 25.12
C ASN A 326 8.80 -12.00 23.78
N ILE A 327 9.00 -10.68 23.73
CA ILE A 327 8.87 -9.84 22.53
C ILE A 327 9.77 -10.28 21.36
N TYR A 328 10.93 -10.89 21.60
CA TYR A 328 11.81 -11.36 20.51
C TYR A 328 11.19 -12.52 19.71
N VAL A 329 10.32 -13.34 20.33
CA VAL A 329 9.57 -14.39 19.61
C VAL A 329 8.59 -13.75 18.63
N VAL A 330 7.92 -12.68 19.08
CA VAL A 330 7.03 -11.87 18.25
C VAL A 330 7.79 -11.23 17.09
N PHE A 331 8.93 -10.59 17.35
CA PHE A 331 9.76 -9.99 16.30
C PHE A 331 10.11 -10.97 15.17
N VAL A 332 10.40 -12.24 15.49
CA VAL A 332 10.65 -13.29 14.48
C VAL A 332 9.37 -13.66 13.72
N LEU A 333 8.22 -13.79 14.39
CA LEU A 333 6.93 -14.10 13.76
C LEU A 333 6.45 -12.98 12.82
N ILE A 334 6.70 -11.72 13.18
CA ILE A 334 6.39 -10.53 12.37
C ILE A 334 7.30 -10.43 11.15
N LEU A 335 8.59 -10.71 11.32
CA LEU A 335 9.52 -10.79 10.19
C LEU A 335 9.11 -11.92 9.22
N TYR A 336 8.71 -13.08 9.76
CA TYR A 336 8.20 -14.22 9.00
C TYR A 336 6.90 -13.88 8.25
N GLU A 337 5.97 -13.17 8.88
CA GLU A 337 4.75 -12.67 8.26
C GLU A 337 5.05 -11.79 7.04
N GLY A 338 5.92 -10.78 7.19
CA GLY A 338 6.31 -9.90 6.09
C GLY A 338 7.02 -10.65 4.95
N LEU A 339 7.81 -11.69 5.28
CA LEU A 339 8.42 -12.57 4.29
C LEU A 339 7.37 -13.36 3.48
N LEU A 340 6.32 -13.87 4.12
CA LEU A 340 5.23 -14.57 3.44
C LEU A 340 4.39 -13.63 2.56
N GLY A 341 4.03 -12.45 3.06
CA GLY A 341 3.26 -11.44 2.35
C GLY A 341 3.93 -10.97 1.06
N GLY A 342 5.17 -10.47 1.18
CA GLY A 342 5.94 -10.01 0.01
C GLY A 342 6.31 -11.14 -0.96
N ALA A 343 6.53 -12.37 -0.48
CA ALA A 343 6.71 -13.53 -1.36
C ALA A 343 5.42 -13.89 -2.10
N GLY A 344 4.27 -13.85 -1.42
CA GLY A 344 2.95 -14.08 -2.01
C GLY A 344 2.64 -13.09 -3.13
N TYR A 345 2.94 -11.81 -2.91
CA TYR A 345 2.82 -10.74 -3.90
C TYR A 345 3.65 -11.03 -5.16
N VAL A 346 4.99 -11.04 -5.07
CA VAL A 346 5.82 -11.07 -6.31
C VAL A 346 5.66 -12.39 -7.06
N ASN A 347 5.53 -13.53 -6.37
CA ASN A 347 5.30 -14.80 -7.06
C ASN A 347 3.93 -14.82 -7.76
N THR A 348 2.90 -14.19 -7.21
CA THR A 348 1.61 -14.05 -7.91
C THR A 348 1.72 -13.17 -9.13
N PHE A 349 2.28 -11.97 -9.01
CA PHE A 349 2.44 -11.07 -10.17
C PHE A 349 3.33 -11.68 -11.26
N HIS A 350 4.35 -12.46 -10.88
CA HIS A 350 5.18 -13.21 -11.83
C HIS A 350 4.41 -14.35 -12.51
N CYS A 351 3.69 -15.20 -11.77
CA CYS A 351 2.89 -16.29 -12.36
C CYS A 351 1.77 -15.76 -13.28
N VAL A 352 1.02 -14.74 -12.84
CA VAL A 352 0.00 -14.05 -13.64
C VAL A 352 0.64 -13.45 -14.91
N SER A 353 1.84 -12.88 -14.80
CA SER A 353 2.60 -12.32 -15.91
C SER A 353 3.14 -13.36 -16.90
N GLU A 354 3.52 -14.56 -16.44
CA GLU A 354 4.01 -15.65 -17.31
C GLU A 354 2.87 -16.38 -18.03
N GLU A 355 1.73 -16.60 -17.36
CA GLU A 355 0.62 -17.40 -17.92
C GLU A 355 -0.36 -16.56 -18.77
N SER A 356 -0.37 -15.23 -18.61
CA SER A 356 -1.21 -14.34 -19.41
C SER A 356 -0.58 -14.02 -20.77
N LYS A 357 -1.37 -14.17 -21.85
CA LYS A 357 -1.01 -13.67 -23.19
C LYS A 357 -0.63 -12.17 -23.13
N PRO A 358 0.31 -11.69 -23.96
CA PRO A 358 0.75 -10.28 -23.95
C PRO A 358 -0.40 -9.27 -24.08
N GLU A 359 -1.42 -9.60 -24.88
CA GLU A 359 -2.63 -8.81 -25.10
C GLU A 359 -3.52 -8.69 -23.86
N HIS A 360 -3.51 -9.68 -22.96
CA HIS A 360 -4.37 -9.76 -21.78
C HIS A 360 -3.63 -9.43 -20.48
N ARG A 361 -2.29 -9.40 -20.51
CA ARG A 361 -1.40 -9.23 -19.34
C ARG A 361 -1.68 -7.95 -18.54
N GLU A 362 -1.99 -6.85 -19.21
CA GLU A 362 -2.36 -5.57 -18.57
C GLU A 362 -3.65 -5.69 -17.74
N PHE A 363 -4.68 -6.34 -18.31
CA PHE A 363 -5.93 -6.62 -17.60
C PHE A 363 -5.71 -7.63 -16.45
N ALA A 364 -4.95 -8.70 -16.71
CA ALA A 364 -4.64 -9.73 -15.72
C ALA A 364 -3.90 -9.18 -14.48
N MET A 365 -2.90 -8.30 -14.68
CA MET A 365 -2.21 -7.63 -13.58
C MET A 365 -3.12 -6.64 -12.85
N GLY A 366 -4.01 -5.94 -13.56
CA GLY A 366 -5.04 -5.09 -12.95
C GLY A 366 -6.01 -5.88 -12.06
N VAL A 367 -6.46 -7.07 -12.48
CA VAL A 367 -7.32 -7.94 -11.66
C VAL A 367 -6.56 -8.48 -10.44
N ALA A 368 -5.27 -8.77 -10.54
CA ALA A 368 -4.44 -9.12 -9.37
C ALA A 368 -4.35 -7.97 -8.34
N CYS A 369 -4.19 -6.72 -8.81
CA CYS A 369 -4.24 -5.52 -7.96
C CYS A 369 -5.63 -5.25 -7.34
N ILE A 370 -6.71 -5.83 -7.87
CA ILE A 370 -8.03 -5.76 -7.23
C ILE A 370 -8.14 -6.84 -6.15
N ALA A 371 -7.60 -8.04 -6.41
CA ALA A 371 -7.64 -9.17 -5.48
C ALA A 371 -6.86 -8.90 -4.17
N ASP A 372 -5.67 -8.28 -4.23
CA ASP A 372 -4.95 -7.90 -3.00
C ASP A 372 -5.75 -6.89 -2.15
N THR A 373 -6.26 -5.84 -2.79
CA THR A 373 -6.93 -4.71 -2.16
C THR A 373 -8.29 -5.10 -1.56
N LEU A 374 -8.98 -6.08 -2.16
CA LEU A 374 -10.16 -6.71 -1.56
C LEU A 374 -9.82 -7.47 -0.26
N GLY A 375 -8.70 -8.20 -0.23
CA GLY A 375 -8.22 -8.89 0.97
C GLY A 375 -7.94 -7.92 2.12
N ILE A 376 -7.21 -6.84 1.83
CA ILE A 376 -6.91 -5.76 2.79
C ILE A 376 -8.20 -5.10 3.31
N SER A 377 -9.16 -4.80 2.40
CA SER A 377 -10.43 -4.15 2.76
C SER A 377 -11.29 -5.02 3.68
N LEU A 378 -11.39 -6.32 3.39
CA LEU A 378 -12.10 -7.28 4.23
C LEU A 378 -11.42 -7.43 5.60
N SER A 379 -10.09 -7.42 5.62
CA SER A 379 -9.30 -7.45 6.86
C SER A 379 -9.62 -6.25 7.75
N GLY A 380 -9.55 -5.02 7.22
CA GLY A 380 -9.89 -3.81 7.99
C GLY A 380 -11.32 -3.82 8.53
N ALA A 381 -12.27 -4.33 7.75
CA ALA A 381 -13.66 -4.48 8.17
C ALA A 381 -13.86 -5.50 9.31
N ILE A 382 -13.07 -6.59 9.34
CA ILE A 382 -13.14 -7.63 10.40
C ILE A 382 -12.26 -7.27 11.62
N ALA A 383 -11.21 -6.49 11.45
CA ALA A 383 -10.38 -6.00 12.55
C ALA A 383 -11.19 -5.13 13.55
N ILE A 384 -12.14 -4.31 13.07
CA ILE A 384 -12.98 -3.45 13.93
C ILE A 384 -13.82 -4.25 14.96
N PRO A 385 -14.68 -5.22 14.58
CA PRO A 385 -15.44 -6.01 15.55
C PRO A 385 -14.55 -6.90 16.44
N VAL A 386 -13.40 -7.37 15.94
CA VAL A 386 -12.45 -8.15 16.73
C VAL A 386 -11.77 -7.28 17.81
N HIS A 387 -11.32 -6.08 17.44
CA HIS A 387 -10.82 -5.07 18.39
C HIS A 387 -11.86 -4.78 19.46
N ASN A 388 -13.08 -4.43 19.05
CA ASN A 388 -14.18 -4.18 19.97
C ASN A 388 -14.43 -5.37 20.91
N TYR A 389 -14.41 -6.62 20.42
CA TYR A 389 -14.57 -7.81 21.26
C TYR A 389 -13.47 -7.92 22.33
N PHE A 390 -12.19 -7.75 21.95
CA PHE A 390 -11.08 -7.79 22.92
C PHE A 390 -11.13 -6.64 23.93
N CYS A 391 -11.55 -5.43 23.52
CA CYS A 391 -11.65 -4.29 24.42
C CYS A 391 -12.81 -4.36 25.42
N HIS A 392 -13.80 -5.23 25.19
CA HIS A 392 -14.87 -5.52 26.15
C HIS A 392 -14.57 -6.76 27.04
N LEU A 393 -13.42 -7.43 26.86
CA LEU A 393 -13.02 -8.56 27.71
C LEU A 393 -12.32 -8.09 29.01
N PRO A 394 -12.68 -8.67 30.18
CA PRO A 394 -12.09 -8.34 31.48
C PRO A 394 -10.71 -8.99 31.79
#